data_AF-A0A2S0VQU1-F1
#
_entry.id   AF-A0A2S0VQU1-F1
#
_cell.length_a   1.000
_cell.length_b   1.000
_cell.length_c   1.000
_cell.angle_alpha   90.00
_cell.angle_beta   90.00
_cell.angle_gamma   90.00
#
_symmetry.space_group_name_H-M   'P 1'
#
loop_
_entity.id
_entity.type
_entity.pdbx_description
1 polymer ?
#
loop_
_entity_poly.entity_id
_entity_poly.type
_entity_poly.pdbx_seq_one_letter_code
_entity_poly.pdbx_strand_id
1 'polypeptide(L)'
;MVKPYLKAYCLLLSLLPLVCSAVGFGVGEGQIQKTYEKHCASCHGKNLQGGLGSNLVDDTWKFGGTDQDLINIIKQGKTDAGMPAWKITLSDKEIRAMVVFIREQKFLQQQRPATTTALDETVFNSLHHDFSLQRIAEFDSTVWSLSFLPNGGWVATEKAGKIWLKQPNKDKQLITNTPKARVKGQGGYLDIVPDPQYAKNGWLYFTYSQASQDDDSQAMTTLVRGQINNGQWVNQQTLFKANEQFYTGKGVHFGSRIVLDSKYVYFSIGDRGNMQQAQELSQPNGKIHRLHHDGSIPHDNPFVKNKNALPSIWSYGHRNPQGLVAHPTTQQLWAGEHGPRGGDEINLVQKGLNYGWPTITHGINYNGKPISDKTTLAGMEQPKHYWVPSIAPGGMAFYQGKHFTKWRNNLFVGGMATRSLHRLTLQDNKVVAEEVVMKIEQRIRDVAVSPSGELYLVINGSSPKGKIFKVVKKS
;
A
#
# COMPACT_ATOMS: atom_id res chain seq x y z
N MET A 1 -10.15 -73.65 61.03
CA MET A 1 -11.42 -74.39 60.98
C MET A 1 -12.25 -73.87 59.81
N VAL A 2 -12.64 -74.79 58.92
CA VAL A 2 -13.89 -74.82 58.15
C VAL A 2 -14.15 -73.73 57.08
N LYS A 3 -13.91 -74.17 55.84
CA LYS A 3 -14.75 -74.17 54.61
C LYS A 3 -14.40 -73.26 53.42
N PRO A 4 -14.56 -73.80 52.18
CA PRO A 4 -14.02 -73.24 50.94
C PRO A 4 -15.08 -72.53 50.08
N TYR A 5 -14.64 -71.72 49.12
CA TYR A 5 -15.47 -71.30 47.99
C TYR A 5 -14.82 -71.62 46.64
N LEU A 6 -15.71 -71.99 45.72
CA LEU A 6 -15.51 -72.64 44.43
C LEU A 6 -14.54 -71.94 43.47
N LYS A 7 -13.82 -72.79 42.72
CA LYS A 7 -13.07 -72.51 41.50
C LYS A 7 -14.02 -72.06 40.37
N ALA A 8 -13.68 -70.96 39.70
CA ALA A 8 -14.10 -70.69 38.32
C ALA A 8 -12.84 -70.69 37.43
N TYR A 9 -12.87 -71.50 36.38
CA TYR A 9 -11.74 -71.72 35.46
C TYR A 9 -11.48 -70.51 34.58
N CYS A 10 -10.22 -70.08 34.54
CA CYS A 10 -9.66 -69.18 33.54
C CYS A 10 -9.61 -69.86 32.17
N LEU A 11 -10.18 -69.21 31.15
CA LEU A 11 -9.91 -69.50 29.75
C LEU A 11 -8.90 -68.45 29.24
N LEU A 12 -7.66 -68.91 29.07
CA LEU A 12 -6.59 -68.23 28.35
C LEU A 12 -6.95 -68.17 26.87
N LEU A 13 -7.11 -66.97 26.33
CA LEU A 13 -7.08 -66.72 24.89
C LEU A 13 -6.02 -65.65 24.59
N SER A 14 -5.09 -66.08 23.75
CA SER A 14 -3.83 -65.48 23.35
C SER A 14 -3.94 -64.06 22.78
N LEU A 15 -3.12 -63.16 23.32
CA LEU A 15 -2.80 -61.85 22.75
C LEU A 15 -1.97 -62.01 21.47
N LEU A 16 -2.57 -61.75 20.32
CA LEU A 16 -1.87 -61.36 19.10
C LEU A 16 -1.98 -59.82 18.98
N PRO A 17 -0.87 -59.06 19.00
CA PRO A 17 -0.93 -57.63 18.79
C PRO A 17 -1.28 -57.37 17.33
N LEU A 18 -2.51 -56.91 17.09
CA LEU A 18 -2.86 -56.30 15.82
C LEU A 18 -1.99 -55.05 15.66
N VAL A 19 -1.00 -55.13 14.77
CA VAL A 19 -0.29 -53.95 14.25
C VAL A 19 -1.31 -53.17 13.44
N CYS A 20 -2.06 -52.30 14.11
CA CYS A 20 -2.88 -51.30 13.46
C CYS A 20 -1.91 -50.29 12.87
N SER A 21 -1.58 -50.48 11.59
CA SER A 21 -0.89 -49.47 10.80
C SER A 21 -1.80 -48.25 10.78
N ALA A 22 -1.46 -47.23 11.56
CA ALA A 22 -2.09 -45.93 11.45
C ALA A 22 -1.73 -45.40 10.05
N VAL A 23 -2.61 -45.66 9.08
CA VAL A 23 -2.65 -44.91 7.84
C VAL A 23 -3.00 -43.49 8.27
N GLY A 24 -1.97 -42.65 8.42
CA GLY A 24 -2.16 -41.23 8.57
C GLY A 24 -2.92 -40.74 7.35
N PHE A 25 -4.18 -40.39 7.52
CA PHE A 25 -4.87 -39.52 6.58
C PHE A 25 -4.23 -38.14 6.70
N GLY A 26 -3.06 -37.98 6.10
CA GLY A 26 -2.49 -36.67 5.84
C GLY A 26 -3.45 -35.91 4.95
N VAL A 27 -4.07 -34.86 5.48
CA VAL A 27 -4.70 -33.82 4.67
C VAL A 27 -3.60 -33.32 3.73
N GLY A 28 -3.79 -33.51 2.42
CA GLY A 28 -2.74 -33.35 1.42
C GLY A 28 -2.05 -31.98 1.52
N GLU A 29 -0.79 -31.97 1.94
CA GLU A 29 0.03 -30.78 1.94
C GLU A 29 0.42 -30.40 0.50
N GLY A 30 -0.06 -29.25 0.03
CA GLY A 30 0.83 -28.37 -0.73
C GLY A 30 0.40 -27.91 -2.12
N GLN A 31 -0.59 -28.51 -2.80
CA GLN A 31 -0.92 -28.01 -4.15
C GLN A 31 -1.79 -26.75 -4.11
N ILE A 32 -2.86 -26.72 -3.32
CA ILE A 32 -3.76 -25.54 -3.29
C ILE A 32 -3.12 -24.31 -2.63
N GLN A 33 -2.31 -24.52 -1.59
CA GLN A 33 -1.54 -23.44 -0.97
C GLN A 33 -0.53 -22.83 -1.97
N LYS A 34 0.20 -23.67 -2.73
CA LYS A 34 1.10 -23.18 -3.80
C LYS A 34 0.32 -22.44 -4.88
N THR A 35 -0.86 -22.93 -5.26
CA THR A 35 -1.76 -22.22 -6.20
C THR A 35 -2.18 -20.87 -5.64
N TYR A 36 -2.52 -20.79 -4.35
CA TYR A 36 -2.86 -19.53 -3.69
C TYR A 36 -1.68 -18.56 -3.69
N GLU A 37 -0.50 -19.02 -3.25
CA GLU A 37 0.72 -18.22 -3.22
C GLU A 37 1.10 -17.70 -4.61
N LYS A 38 0.91 -18.54 -5.63
CA LYS A 38 1.21 -18.20 -7.03
C LYS A 38 0.24 -17.17 -7.61
N HIS A 39 -1.06 -17.28 -7.32
CA HIS A 39 -2.09 -16.52 -8.04
C HIS A 39 -2.76 -15.41 -7.21
N CYS A 40 -2.92 -15.62 -5.91
CA CYS A 40 -3.79 -14.79 -5.06
C CYS A 40 -3.00 -13.96 -4.03
N ALA A 41 -1.88 -14.47 -3.51
CA ALA A 41 -1.17 -13.87 -2.38
C ALA A 41 -0.59 -12.47 -2.66
N SER A 42 -0.30 -12.12 -3.91
CA SER A 42 0.17 -10.78 -4.28
C SER A 42 -0.87 -9.69 -3.95
N CYS A 43 -2.16 -10.01 -4.07
CA CYS A 43 -3.25 -9.10 -3.75
C CYS A 43 -3.78 -9.30 -2.33
N HIS A 44 -3.92 -10.56 -1.91
CA HIS A 44 -4.59 -10.93 -0.67
C HIS A 44 -3.63 -11.28 0.50
N GLY A 45 -2.32 -11.11 0.29
CA GLY A 45 -1.30 -11.41 1.28
C GLY A 45 -1.01 -12.90 1.42
N LYS A 46 0.19 -13.30 1.86
CA LYS A 46 0.56 -14.73 1.96
C LYS A 46 -0.35 -15.53 2.90
N ASN A 47 -0.90 -14.90 3.94
CA ASN A 47 -1.76 -15.50 4.95
C ASN A 47 -3.21 -15.00 4.82
N LEU A 48 -3.63 -14.61 3.61
CA LEU A 48 -5.00 -14.18 3.29
C LEU A 48 -5.50 -12.88 3.98
N GLN A 49 -4.63 -12.20 4.69
CA GLN A 49 -4.91 -10.97 5.46
C GLN A 49 -5.30 -9.74 4.63
N GLY A 50 -5.25 -9.84 3.31
CA GLY A 50 -5.48 -8.75 2.37
C GLY A 50 -4.21 -7.99 1.95
N GLY A 51 -4.43 -6.98 1.12
CA GLY A 51 -3.37 -6.07 0.70
C GLY A 51 -3.79 -5.07 -0.35
N LEU A 52 -3.49 -5.37 -1.62
CA LEU A 52 -4.14 -4.68 -2.75
C LEU A 52 -5.63 -5.05 -2.79
N GLY A 53 -5.92 -6.33 -2.53
CA GLY A 53 -7.26 -6.90 -2.38
C GLY A 53 -7.74 -6.91 -0.93
N SER A 54 -8.98 -7.35 -0.71
CA SER A 54 -9.58 -7.49 0.63
C SER A 54 -8.89 -8.56 1.47
N ASN A 55 -9.00 -8.42 2.79
CA ASN A 55 -8.77 -9.52 3.72
C ASN A 55 -9.81 -10.61 3.46
N LEU A 56 -9.38 -11.87 3.41
CA LEU A 56 -10.22 -13.04 3.13
C LEU A 56 -10.44 -13.91 4.37
N VAL A 57 -9.81 -13.55 5.49
CA VAL A 57 -9.85 -14.30 6.75
C VAL A 57 -10.46 -13.50 7.91
N ASP A 58 -10.94 -12.28 7.66
CA ASP A 58 -11.82 -11.57 8.60
C ASP A 58 -13.32 -11.82 8.30
N ASP A 59 -14.18 -11.13 9.04
CA ASP A 59 -15.64 -11.22 8.90
C ASP A 59 -16.22 -10.18 7.92
N THR A 60 -15.37 -9.40 7.24
CA THR A 60 -15.81 -8.31 6.35
C THR A 60 -15.72 -8.72 4.88
N TRP A 61 -16.86 -9.10 4.31
CA TRP A 61 -16.95 -9.41 2.88
C TRP A 61 -17.56 -8.26 2.06
N LYS A 62 -16.96 -7.97 0.90
CA LYS A 62 -17.36 -6.83 0.04
C LYS A 62 -18.36 -7.18 -1.06
N PHE A 63 -18.48 -8.46 -1.42
CA PHE A 63 -19.20 -8.90 -2.61
C PHE A 63 -19.90 -10.25 -2.32
N GLY A 64 -20.90 -10.25 -1.44
CA GLY A 64 -21.47 -11.49 -0.90
C GLY A 64 -20.55 -12.12 0.14
N GLY A 65 -20.63 -13.43 0.36
CA GLY A 65 -19.82 -14.12 1.37
C GLY A 65 -20.08 -15.61 1.49
N THR A 66 -20.96 -16.16 0.64
CA THR A 66 -21.19 -17.60 0.51
C THR A 66 -20.09 -18.24 -0.32
N ASP A 67 -19.95 -19.56 -0.24
CA ASP A 67 -18.96 -20.28 -1.04
C ASP A 67 -19.23 -20.13 -2.55
N GLN A 68 -20.51 -20.05 -2.95
CA GLN A 68 -20.89 -19.81 -4.34
C GLN A 68 -20.48 -18.41 -4.81
N ASP A 69 -20.61 -17.39 -3.96
CA ASP A 69 -20.12 -16.04 -4.26
C ASP A 69 -18.61 -16.05 -4.49
N LEU A 70 -17.86 -16.71 -3.60
CA LEU A 70 -16.40 -16.80 -3.72
C LEU A 70 -15.98 -17.56 -5.00
N ILE A 71 -16.65 -18.67 -5.32
CA ILE A 71 -16.42 -19.40 -6.58
C ILE A 71 -16.66 -18.48 -7.78
N ASN A 72 -17.80 -17.80 -7.81
CA ASN A 72 -18.16 -16.92 -8.93
C ASN A 72 -17.19 -15.75 -9.08
N ILE A 73 -16.76 -15.14 -7.98
CA ILE A 73 -15.80 -14.03 -7.95
C ILE A 73 -14.41 -14.49 -8.40
N ILE A 74 -13.91 -15.64 -7.93
CA ILE A 74 -12.62 -16.17 -8.38
C ILE A 74 -12.71 -16.52 -9.88
N LYS A 75 -13.79 -17.16 -10.31
CA LYS A 75 -13.97 -17.62 -11.69
C LYS A 75 -14.05 -16.44 -12.66
N GLN A 76 -14.93 -15.47 -12.39
CA GLN A 76 -15.19 -14.34 -13.30
C GLN A 76 -14.32 -13.12 -13.04
N GLY A 77 -13.65 -13.07 -11.90
CA GLY A 77 -12.92 -11.89 -11.45
C GLY A 77 -13.84 -10.75 -11.06
N LYS A 78 -13.23 -9.66 -10.60
CA LYS A 78 -13.88 -8.37 -10.39
C LYS A 78 -12.97 -7.29 -10.95
N THR A 79 -12.98 -7.17 -12.27
CA THR A 79 -12.08 -6.29 -13.03
C THR A 79 -12.17 -4.83 -12.59
N ASP A 80 -13.37 -4.34 -12.27
CA ASP A 80 -13.58 -2.98 -11.74
C ASP A 80 -12.92 -2.73 -10.37
N ALA A 81 -12.67 -3.81 -9.62
CA ALA A 81 -11.96 -3.79 -8.36
C ALA A 81 -10.49 -4.25 -8.49
N GLY A 82 -10.01 -4.47 -9.72
CA GLY A 82 -8.64 -4.93 -10.00
C GLY A 82 -8.39 -6.43 -9.82
N MET A 83 -9.42 -7.24 -9.59
CA MET A 83 -9.27 -8.70 -9.48
C MET A 83 -9.48 -9.35 -10.86
N PRO A 84 -8.47 -10.03 -11.43
CA PRO A 84 -8.61 -10.72 -12.72
C PRO A 84 -9.54 -11.94 -12.63
N ALA A 85 -10.05 -12.38 -13.77
CA ALA A 85 -10.79 -13.63 -13.89
C ALA A 85 -9.81 -14.82 -13.93
N TRP A 86 -10.08 -15.87 -13.14
CA TRP A 86 -9.21 -17.04 -13.07
C TRP A 86 -9.73 -18.27 -13.82
N LYS A 87 -10.92 -18.20 -14.43
CA LYS A 87 -11.52 -19.33 -15.20
C LYS A 87 -10.66 -19.90 -16.33
N ILE A 88 -9.68 -19.14 -16.82
CA ILE A 88 -8.76 -19.56 -17.88
C ILE A 88 -7.52 -20.26 -17.28
N THR A 89 -7.17 -19.93 -16.04
CA THR A 89 -5.93 -20.37 -15.38
C THR A 89 -6.19 -21.52 -14.40
N LEU A 90 -7.35 -21.54 -13.76
CA LEU A 90 -7.74 -22.51 -12.75
C LEU A 90 -8.99 -23.26 -13.20
N SER A 91 -8.97 -24.58 -13.03
CA SER A 91 -10.14 -25.43 -13.22
C SER A 91 -11.20 -25.18 -12.14
N ASP A 92 -12.45 -25.57 -12.40
CA ASP A 92 -13.54 -25.44 -11.42
C ASP A 92 -13.25 -26.21 -10.11
N LYS A 93 -12.51 -27.32 -10.21
CA LYS A 93 -12.05 -28.09 -9.04
C LYS A 93 -11.03 -27.30 -8.21
N GLU A 94 -10.06 -26.65 -8.86
CA GLU A 94 -9.07 -25.81 -8.17
C GLU A 94 -9.70 -24.56 -7.55
N ILE A 95 -10.69 -23.95 -8.23
CA ILE A 95 -11.43 -22.81 -7.68
C ILE A 95 -12.21 -23.23 -6.43
N ARG A 96 -12.90 -24.38 -6.46
CA ARG A 96 -13.59 -24.87 -5.27
C ARG A 96 -12.61 -25.21 -4.14
N ALA A 97 -11.49 -25.85 -4.46
CA ALA A 97 -10.43 -26.11 -3.49
C ALA A 97 -9.86 -24.82 -2.88
N MET A 98 -9.75 -23.75 -3.66
CA MET A 98 -9.31 -22.43 -3.19
C MET A 98 -10.27 -21.86 -2.15
N VAL A 99 -11.58 -22.00 -2.37
CA VAL A 99 -12.59 -21.55 -1.41
C VAL A 99 -12.49 -22.34 -0.10
N VAL A 100 -12.33 -23.65 -0.17
CA VAL A 100 -12.10 -24.49 1.03
C VAL A 100 -10.83 -24.06 1.75
N PHE A 101 -9.73 -23.83 1.03
CA PHE A 101 -8.48 -23.34 1.61
C PHE A 101 -8.67 -21.99 2.31
N ILE A 102 -9.40 -21.03 1.71
CA ILE A 102 -9.71 -19.74 2.34
C ILE A 102 -10.48 -19.94 3.67
N ARG A 103 -11.47 -20.82 3.69
CA ARG A 103 -12.26 -21.14 4.90
C ARG A 103 -11.39 -21.78 5.99
N GLU A 104 -10.55 -22.73 5.61
CA GLU A 104 -9.62 -23.40 6.51
C GLU A 104 -8.65 -22.40 7.13
N GLN A 105 -8.02 -21.55 6.32
CA GLN A 105 -7.11 -20.52 6.81
C GLN A 105 -7.81 -19.52 7.73
N LYS A 106 -9.07 -19.16 7.44
CA LYS A 106 -9.88 -18.32 8.33
C LYS A 106 -10.09 -18.98 9.68
N PHE A 107 -10.52 -20.24 9.69
CA PHE A 107 -10.74 -21.00 10.90
C PHE A 107 -9.44 -21.12 11.73
N LEU A 108 -8.33 -21.48 11.08
CA LEU A 108 -7.02 -21.57 11.73
C LEU A 108 -6.55 -20.24 12.30
N GLN A 109 -6.81 -19.12 11.61
CA GLN A 109 -6.46 -17.80 12.12
C GLN A 109 -7.33 -17.42 13.33
N GLN A 110 -8.62 -17.73 13.32
CA GLN A 110 -9.53 -17.49 14.45
C GLN A 110 -9.17 -18.34 15.68
N GLN A 111 -8.55 -19.51 15.48
CA GLN A 111 -8.12 -20.40 16.56
C GLN A 111 -6.68 -20.13 17.06
N ARG A 112 -5.91 -19.29 16.38
CA ARG A 112 -4.57 -18.93 16.86
C ARG A 112 -4.71 -18.10 18.14
N PRO A 113 -4.16 -18.55 19.28
CA PRO A 113 -4.07 -17.70 20.45
C PRO A 113 -3.32 -16.42 20.06
N ALA A 114 -3.80 -15.28 20.54
CA ALA A 114 -3.19 -13.98 20.27
C ALA A 114 -1.85 -13.86 21.01
N THR A 115 -0.84 -14.62 20.58
CA THR A 115 0.54 -14.46 21.04
C THR A 115 1.19 -13.37 20.20
N THR A 116 0.67 -12.15 20.31
CA THR A 116 1.33 -10.97 19.77
C THR A 116 2.09 -10.33 20.92
N THR A 117 3.40 -10.59 21.02
CA THR A 117 4.28 -9.61 21.64
C THR A 117 3.96 -8.28 20.98
N ALA A 118 3.62 -7.28 21.79
CA ALA A 118 3.18 -6.01 21.26
C ALA A 118 4.33 -5.39 20.46
N LEU A 119 4.06 -4.76 19.31
CA LEU A 119 5.11 -4.19 18.45
C LEU A 119 6.03 -3.20 19.20
N ASP A 120 5.50 -2.58 20.26
CA ASP A 120 6.17 -1.67 21.17
C ASP A 120 7.14 -2.34 22.15
N GLU A 121 7.03 -3.66 22.34
CA GLU A 121 7.90 -4.48 23.20
C GLU A 121 8.98 -5.21 22.40
N THR A 122 8.84 -5.29 21.08
CA THR A 122 9.81 -5.95 20.21
C THR A 122 11.02 -5.05 19.92
N VAL A 123 12.21 -5.61 20.09
CA VAL A 123 13.46 -5.03 19.56
C VAL A 123 13.74 -5.64 18.19
N PHE A 124 14.03 -4.78 17.23
CA PHE A 124 14.44 -5.12 15.88
C PHE A 124 15.91 -4.79 15.70
N ASN A 125 16.64 -5.72 15.08
CA ASN A 125 18.06 -5.55 14.77
C ASN A 125 18.22 -5.24 13.28
N SER A 126 18.99 -4.19 12.97
CA SER A 126 19.46 -3.90 11.62
C SER A 126 20.98 -4.03 11.56
N LEU A 127 21.56 -3.96 10.36
CA LEU A 127 23.00 -3.98 10.13
C LEU A 127 23.77 -2.89 10.89
N HIS A 128 23.11 -1.81 11.30
CA HIS A 128 23.78 -0.65 11.90
C HIS A 128 23.22 -0.19 13.24
N HIS A 129 21.97 -0.51 13.55
CA HIS A 129 21.30 -0.06 14.78
C HIS A 129 20.24 -1.04 15.22
N ASP A 130 20.09 -1.15 16.54
CA ASP A 130 18.93 -1.78 17.14
C ASP A 130 17.88 -0.71 17.47
N PHE A 131 16.60 -1.08 17.36
CA PHE A 131 15.51 -0.17 17.62
C PHE A 131 14.25 -0.89 18.08
N SER A 132 13.35 -0.18 18.74
CA SER A 132 11.97 -0.62 18.97
C SER A 132 11.00 0.35 18.34
N LEU A 133 9.72 0.02 18.39
CA LEU A 133 8.66 0.94 18.04
C LEU A 133 8.05 1.55 19.31
N GLN A 134 7.66 2.81 19.25
CA GLN A 134 6.85 3.45 20.29
C GLN A 134 5.55 3.90 19.63
N ARG A 135 4.42 3.41 20.13
CA ARG A 135 3.11 3.80 19.62
C ARG A 135 2.78 5.24 20.01
N ILE A 136 2.28 6.01 19.04
CA ILE A 136 2.02 7.45 19.17
C ILE A 136 0.53 7.75 19.03
N ALA A 137 -0.17 7.02 18.16
CA ALA A 137 -1.60 7.16 17.96
C ALA A 137 -2.21 5.88 17.38
N GLU A 138 -3.50 5.66 17.65
CA GLU A 138 -4.32 4.60 17.07
C GLU A 138 -5.56 5.18 16.40
N PHE A 139 -6.13 4.45 15.45
CA PHE A 139 -7.23 4.89 14.59
C PHE A 139 -8.21 3.74 14.32
N ASP A 140 -9.49 4.09 14.17
CA ASP A 140 -10.57 3.13 13.95
C ASP A 140 -10.59 2.61 12.50
N SER A 141 -9.89 3.28 11.58
CA SER A 141 -9.80 2.96 10.16
C SER A 141 -8.36 2.95 9.66
N THR A 142 -8.20 2.55 8.39
CA THR A 142 -6.92 2.52 7.69
C THR A 142 -6.38 3.94 7.52
N VAL A 143 -5.24 4.24 8.14
CA VAL A 143 -4.53 5.50 7.93
C VAL A 143 -3.80 5.44 6.58
N TRP A 144 -3.90 6.48 5.76
CA TRP A 144 -3.29 6.52 4.43
C TRP A 144 -1.99 7.33 4.40
N SER A 145 -2.00 8.54 4.98
CA SER A 145 -0.83 9.42 5.09
C SER A 145 -0.60 9.94 6.51
N LEU A 146 0.66 10.29 6.79
CA LEU A 146 1.10 11.07 7.93
C LEU A 146 2.08 12.16 7.47
N SER A 147 1.78 13.42 7.78
CA SER A 147 2.68 14.55 7.56
C SER A 147 2.86 15.37 8.82
N PHE A 148 4.07 15.91 9.03
CA PHE A 148 4.36 16.75 10.18
C PHE A 148 4.23 18.23 9.86
N LEU A 149 3.68 18.96 10.82
CA LEU A 149 3.64 20.43 10.83
C LEU A 149 5.00 20.98 11.28
N PRO A 150 5.37 22.22 10.89
CA PRO A 150 6.63 22.84 11.30
C PRO A 150 6.83 22.96 12.82
N ASN A 151 5.73 23.02 13.59
CA ASN A 151 5.77 23.12 15.05
C ASN A 151 5.91 21.76 15.77
N GLY A 152 6.08 20.65 15.03
CA GLY A 152 6.17 19.30 15.59
C GLY A 152 4.83 18.60 15.81
N GLY A 153 3.71 19.26 15.51
CA GLY A 153 2.41 18.60 15.36
C GLY A 153 2.37 17.73 14.10
N TRP A 154 1.25 17.04 13.89
CA TRP A 154 1.04 16.24 12.70
C TRP A 154 -0.39 16.29 12.19
N VAL A 155 -0.55 15.94 10.92
CA VAL A 155 -1.82 15.75 10.23
C VAL A 155 -1.82 14.36 9.58
N ALA A 156 -2.95 13.66 9.65
CA ALA A 156 -3.09 12.32 9.09
C ALA A 156 -4.47 12.13 8.44
N THR A 157 -4.52 11.29 7.42
CA THR A 157 -5.79 10.89 6.76
C THR A 157 -6.13 9.46 7.12
N GLU A 158 -7.40 9.21 7.45
CA GLU A 158 -7.98 7.88 7.34
C GLU A 158 -8.68 7.75 5.99
N LYS A 159 -8.38 6.69 5.24
CA LYS A 159 -8.91 6.46 3.89
C LYS A 159 -10.43 6.51 3.83
N ALA A 160 -11.09 6.17 4.93
CA ALA A 160 -12.55 6.18 5.08
C ALA A 160 -13.18 7.58 5.28
N GLY A 161 -12.43 8.66 5.07
CA GLY A 161 -13.01 10.01 4.98
C GLY A 161 -12.80 10.89 6.21
N LYS A 162 -11.71 10.70 6.96
CA LYS A 162 -11.40 11.53 8.13
C LYS A 162 -10.02 12.15 7.99
N ILE A 163 -9.90 13.43 8.37
CA ILE A 163 -8.61 14.11 8.57
C ILE A 163 -8.45 14.36 10.07
N TRP A 164 -7.29 14.00 10.61
CA TRP A 164 -6.92 14.24 12.00
C TRP A 164 -5.79 15.24 12.07
N LEU A 165 -5.90 16.20 12.99
CA LEU A 165 -4.85 17.15 13.32
C LEU A 165 -4.45 16.94 14.78
N LYS A 166 -3.16 16.81 15.06
CA LYS A 166 -2.63 16.84 16.43
C LYS A 166 -1.60 17.95 16.54
N GLN A 167 -1.95 18.98 17.29
CA GLN A 167 -0.99 19.99 17.71
C GLN A 167 -0.07 19.43 18.81
N PRO A 168 1.14 19.98 18.98
CA PRO A 168 2.01 19.61 20.10
C PRO A 168 1.26 19.70 21.43
N ASN A 169 1.41 18.68 22.29
CA ASN A 169 0.83 18.61 23.63
C ASN A 169 -0.72 18.70 23.72
N LYS A 170 -1.45 18.60 22.60
CA LYS A 170 -2.92 18.52 22.57
C LYS A 170 -3.37 17.17 22.07
N ASP A 171 -4.58 16.73 22.41
CA ASP A 171 -5.15 15.53 21.80
C ASP A 171 -5.36 15.70 20.30
N LYS A 172 -5.42 14.57 19.58
CA LYS A 172 -5.77 14.59 18.15
C LYS A 172 -7.22 15.04 18.01
N GLN A 173 -7.47 15.92 17.05
CA GLN A 173 -8.77 16.49 16.75
C GLN A 173 -9.23 16.02 15.36
N LEU A 174 -10.49 15.57 15.28
CA LEU A 174 -11.14 15.29 14.00
C LEU A 174 -11.49 16.62 13.31
N ILE A 175 -11.09 16.77 12.06
CA ILE A 175 -11.41 17.93 11.25
C ILE A 175 -12.74 17.71 10.54
N THR A 176 -13.63 18.69 10.65
CA THR A 176 -14.96 18.66 10.02
C THR A 176 -14.99 19.54 8.76
N ASN A 177 -16.10 19.51 8.02
CA ASN A 177 -16.27 20.25 6.75
C ASN A 177 -15.22 19.90 5.67
N THR A 178 -14.68 18.68 5.70
CA THR A 178 -13.68 18.20 4.75
C THR A 178 -14.33 17.76 3.41
N PRO A 179 -13.59 17.76 2.28
CA PRO A 179 -14.14 17.36 0.98
C PRO A 179 -14.76 15.96 0.99
N LYS A 180 -15.90 15.75 0.33
CA LYS A 180 -16.47 14.41 0.22
C LYS A 180 -15.71 13.58 -0.81
N ALA A 181 -15.27 12.39 -0.42
CA ALA A 181 -14.57 11.46 -1.30
C ALA A 181 -15.42 10.22 -1.57
N ARG A 182 -15.26 9.65 -2.77
CA ARG A 182 -15.78 8.34 -3.09
C ARG A 182 -14.87 7.25 -2.53
N VAL A 183 -15.31 6.53 -1.51
CA VAL A 183 -14.52 5.45 -0.90
C VAL A 183 -14.81 4.12 -1.59
N LYS A 184 -13.96 3.72 -2.55
CA LYS A 184 -14.03 2.39 -3.20
C LYS A 184 -12.64 1.87 -3.54
N GLY A 185 -12.39 0.61 -3.20
CA GLY A 185 -11.11 -0.05 -3.47
C GLY A 185 -9.95 0.71 -2.81
N GLN A 186 -9.04 1.24 -3.62
CA GLN A 186 -7.91 2.06 -3.21
C GLN A 186 -8.25 3.55 -3.03
N GLY A 187 -9.40 4.01 -3.54
CA GLY A 187 -9.87 5.39 -3.40
C GLY A 187 -10.42 5.70 -2.01
N GLY A 188 -10.40 6.98 -1.66
CA GLY A 188 -10.88 7.57 -0.41
C GLY A 188 -10.17 8.90 -0.16
N TYR A 189 -9.87 9.18 1.12
CA TYR A 189 -8.91 10.22 1.50
C TYR A 189 -7.50 9.68 1.34
N LEU A 190 -6.63 10.44 0.68
CA LEU A 190 -5.31 9.95 0.28
C LEU A 190 -4.25 10.79 0.96
N ASP A 191 -3.48 11.62 0.25
CA ASP A 191 -2.35 12.31 0.85
C ASP A 191 -2.73 13.68 1.41
N ILE A 192 -2.10 14.10 2.50
CA ILE A 192 -2.21 15.46 3.02
C ILE A 192 -0.84 15.96 3.48
N VAL A 193 -0.42 17.13 2.99
CA VAL A 193 0.91 17.69 3.24
C VAL A 193 0.79 19.20 3.54
N PRO A 194 1.45 19.72 4.60
CA PRO A 194 1.51 21.15 4.84
C PRO A 194 2.39 21.86 3.83
N ASP A 195 1.98 23.07 3.48
CA ASP A 195 2.78 24.00 2.69
C ASP A 195 4.15 24.25 3.38
N PRO A 196 5.26 24.43 2.64
CA PRO A 196 6.54 24.78 3.23
C PRO A 196 6.51 26.04 4.11
N GLN A 197 5.57 26.94 3.87
CA GLN A 197 5.30 28.15 4.66
C GLN A 197 4.05 28.02 5.55
N TYR A 198 3.64 26.81 5.92
CA TYR A 198 2.45 26.54 6.73
C TYR A 198 2.36 27.39 8.00
N ALA A 199 3.49 27.65 8.67
CA ALA A 199 3.51 28.50 9.87
C ALA A 199 3.03 29.94 9.61
N LYS A 200 3.11 30.41 8.36
CA LYS A 200 2.67 31.76 7.94
C LYS A 200 1.28 31.72 7.30
N ASN A 201 1.01 30.73 6.45
CA ASN A 201 -0.14 30.72 5.57
C ASN A 201 -1.20 29.66 5.92
N GLY A 202 -0.91 28.70 6.79
CA GLY A 202 -1.84 27.65 7.22
C GLY A 202 -2.31 26.68 6.11
N TRP A 203 -1.69 26.68 4.93
CA TRP A 203 -2.16 25.88 3.79
C TRP A 203 -1.81 24.39 3.92
N LEU A 204 -2.81 23.54 3.78
CA LEU A 204 -2.67 22.09 3.63
C LEU A 204 -3.09 21.69 2.22
N TYR A 205 -2.25 20.92 1.55
CA TYR A 205 -2.52 20.31 0.25
C TYR A 205 -3.07 18.92 0.48
N PHE A 206 -4.16 18.56 -0.20
CA PHE A 206 -4.89 17.33 0.05
C PHE A 206 -5.34 16.70 -1.26
N THR A 207 -5.06 15.40 -1.41
CA THR A 207 -5.58 14.59 -2.51
C THR A 207 -6.62 13.58 -2.02
N TYR A 208 -7.66 13.41 -2.82
CA TYR A 208 -8.71 12.45 -2.58
C TYR A 208 -9.33 11.98 -3.90
N SER A 209 -10.04 10.85 -3.85
CA SER A 209 -10.84 10.41 -4.98
C SER A 209 -12.19 11.14 -4.99
N GLN A 210 -12.26 12.22 -5.75
CA GLN A 210 -13.48 12.99 -5.94
C GLN A 210 -14.44 12.22 -6.84
N ALA A 211 -15.72 12.14 -6.45
CA ALA A 211 -16.78 11.57 -7.28
C ALA A 211 -17.06 12.47 -8.51
N SER A 212 -17.47 11.87 -9.63
CA SER A 212 -17.95 12.67 -10.76
C SER A 212 -19.24 13.41 -10.38
N GLN A 213 -19.43 14.60 -10.96
CA GLN A 213 -20.69 15.33 -10.83
C GLN A 213 -21.81 14.69 -11.67
N ASP A 214 -21.45 14.01 -12.76
CA ASP A 214 -22.39 13.39 -13.70
C ASP A 214 -22.78 11.96 -13.26
N ASP A 215 -21.86 11.24 -12.61
CA ASP A 215 -22.07 9.87 -12.11
C ASP A 215 -21.24 9.62 -10.83
N ASP A 216 -21.88 9.64 -9.67
CA ASP A 216 -21.20 9.46 -8.37
C ASP A 216 -20.59 8.07 -8.16
N SER A 217 -20.90 7.12 -9.05
CA SER A 217 -20.27 5.82 -9.14
C SER A 217 -18.89 5.88 -9.79
N GLN A 218 -18.48 7.02 -10.33
CA GLN A 218 -17.16 7.25 -10.92
C GLN A 218 -16.35 8.23 -10.07
N ALA A 219 -15.02 8.14 -10.15
CA ALA A 219 -14.14 9.07 -9.44
C ALA A 219 -12.83 9.29 -10.16
N MET A 220 -12.13 10.37 -9.80
CA MET A 220 -10.73 10.68 -10.15
C MET A 220 -9.99 11.29 -8.97
N THR A 221 -8.66 11.15 -8.99
CA THR A 221 -7.78 11.89 -8.06
C THR A 221 -7.91 13.39 -8.33
N THR A 222 -8.16 14.16 -7.27
CA THR A 222 -8.23 15.62 -7.28
C THR A 222 -7.23 16.17 -6.27
N LEU A 223 -6.58 17.28 -6.60
CA LEU A 223 -5.73 18.04 -5.67
C LEU A 223 -6.43 19.33 -5.27
N VAL A 224 -6.61 19.54 -3.97
CA VAL A 224 -7.09 20.79 -3.38
C VAL A 224 -6.09 21.32 -2.36
N ARG A 225 -6.21 22.59 -1.98
CA ARG A 225 -5.64 23.10 -0.73
C ARG A 225 -6.72 23.75 0.13
N GLY A 226 -6.49 23.82 1.43
CA GLY A 226 -7.39 24.44 2.41
C GLY A 226 -6.64 24.79 3.68
N GLN A 227 -7.33 25.44 4.60
CA GLN A 227 -6.83 25.77 5.93
C GLN A 227 -7.69 25.07 6.99
N ILE A 228 -7.16 24.93 8.20
CA ILE A 228 -7.94 24.47 9.34
C ILE A 228 -8.14 25.66 10.29
N ASN A 229 -9.39 26.02 10.53
CA ASN A 229 -9.77 27.03 11.53
C ASN A 229 -10.86 26.46 12.43
N ASN A 230 -10.70 26.58 13.75
CA ASN A 230 -11.65 26.06 14.75
C ASN A 230 -12.09 24.60 14.51
N GLY A 231 -11.15 23.74 14.08
CA GLY A 231 -11.43 22.33 13.80
C GLY A 231 -12.20 22.05 12.50
N GLN A 232 -12.33 23.04 11.62
CA GLN A 232 -13.02 22.92 10.34
C GLN A 232 -12.07 23.18 9.18
N TRP A 233 -12.24 22.44 8.09
CA TRP A 233 -11.60 22.72 6.82
C TRP A 233 -12.31 23.90 6.15
N VAL A 234 -11.54 24.94 5.82
CA VAL A 234 -12.03 26.22 5.29
C VAL A 234 -11.14 26.73 4.15
N ASN A 235 -11.60 27.75 3.43
CA ASN A 235 -10.85 28.45 2.38
C ASN A 235 -10.33 27.51 1.28
N GLN A 236 -11.13 26.50 0.92
CA GLN A 236 -10.71 25.50 -0.05
C GLN A 236 -10.50 26.10 -1.45
N GLN A 237 -9.41 25.68 -2.10
CA GLN A 237 -9.13 25.96 -3.50
C GLN A 237 -8.80 24.66 -4.23
N THR A 238 -9.47 24.43 -5.36
CA THR A 238 -9.16 23.30 -6.24
C THR A 238 -7.98 23.67 -7.13
N LEU A 239 -6.89 22.90 -7.03
CA LEU A 239 -5.66 23.15 -7.78
C LEU A 239 -5.57 22.29 -9.04
N PHE A 240 -6.10 21.07 -8.96
CA PHE A 240 -6.22 20.19 -10.11
C PHE A 240 -7.51 19.38 -10.03
N LYS A 241 -8.29 19.43 -11.11
CA LYS A 241 -9.44 18.57 -11.38
C LYS A 241 -9.36 18.11 -12.83
N ALA A 242 -9.40 16.79 -13.05
CA ALA A 242 -9.49 16.23 -14.39
C ALA A 242 -10.87 16.53 -15.01
N ASN A 243 -10.97 16.51 -16.34
CA ASN A 243 -12.26 16.56 -17.02
C ASN A 243 -13.09 15.31 -16.63
N GLU A 244 -14.40 15.48 -16.44
CA GLU A 244 -15.34 14.42 -16.02
C GLU A 244 -15.31 13.21 -16.96
N GLN A 245 -15.02 13.38 -18.26
CA GLN A 245 -14.91 12.28 -19.22
C GLN A 245 -13.80 11.26 -18.87
N PHE A 246 -12.83 11.63 -18.02
CA PHE A 246 -11.75 10.74 -17.58
C PHE A 246 -12.09 9.98 -16.29
N TYR A 247 -13.25 10.24 -15.69
CA TYR A 247 -13.69 9.55 -14.51
C TYR A 247 -14.12 8.13 -14.87
N THR A 248 -13.89 7.21 -13.93
CA THR A 248 -14.28 5.81 -14.12
C THR A 248 -14.74 5.20 -12.80
N GLY A 249 -15.56 4.15 -12.91
CA GLY A 249 -16.05 3.40 -11.75
C GLY A 249 -15.01 2.49 -11.08
N LYS A 250 -13.81 2.37 -11.67
CA LYS A 250 -12.73 1.49 -11.19
C LYS A 250 -12.18 1.96 -9.84
N GLY A 251 -12.00 1.01 -8.93
CA GLY A 251 -11.52 1.26 -7.57
C GLY A 251 -9.99 1.18 -7.41
N VAL A 252 -9.21 1.35 -8.47
CA VAL A 252 -7.76 1.08 -8.46
C VAL A 252 -6.93 2.22 -9.04
N HIS A 253 -5.66 2.25 -8.65
CA HIS A 253 -4.56 3.03 -9.20
C HIS A 253 -4.75 4.54 -9.16
N PHE A 254 -5.17 5.09 -8.01
CA PHE A 254 -5.33 6.53 -7.83
C PHE A 254 -4.01 7.30 -7.68
N GLY A 255 -2.88 6.63 -7.44
CA GLY A 255 -1.62 7.29 -7.09
C GLY A 255 -1.76 8.17 -5.84
N SER A 256 -1.71 9.49 -6.05
CA SER A 256 -2.14 10.59 -5.15
C SER A 256 -1.11 11.21 -4.22
N ARG A 257 0.14 10.75 -4.22
CA ARG A 257 1.17 11.32 -3.33
C ARG A 257 1.54 12.75 -3.75
N ILE A 258 1.74 13.65 -2.79
CA ILE A 258 2.07 15.07 -2.95
C ILE A 258 3.50 15.32 -2.46
N VAL A 259 4.26 16.14 -3.20
CA VAL A 259 5.53 16.71 -2.74
C VAL A 259 5.52 18.20 -3.03
N LEU A 260 5.89 19.02 -2.05
CA LEU A 260 6.04 20.46 -2.21
C LEU A 260 7.52 20.84 -2.12
N ASP A 261 7.98 21.64 -3.09
CA ASP A 261 9.22 22.41 -2.94
C ASP A 261 8.88 23.90 -2.73
N SER A 262 9.90 24.77 -2.72
CA SER A 262 9.72 26.22 -2.50
C SER A 262 8.83 26.94 -3.54
N LYS A 263 8.57 26.34 -4.71
CA LYS A 263 7.93 26.96 -5.87
C LYS A 263 6.76 26.15 -6.42
N TYR A 264 6.83 24.83 -6.30
CA TYR A 264 5.96 23.90 -6.99
C TYR A 264 5.35 22.86 -6.06
N VAL A 265 4.20 22.37 -6.48
CA VAL A 265 3.58 21.16 -5.97
C VAL A 265 3.64 20.10 -7.06
N TYR A 266 4.11 18.92 -6.69
CA TYR A 266 4.09 17.71 -7.51
C TYR A 266 3.06 16.75 -6.94
N PHE A 267 2.33 16.07 -7.80
CA PHE A 267 1.43 15.02 -7.35
C PHE A 267 1.29 13.90 -8.38
N SER A 268 1.05 12.68 -7.92
CA SER A 268 0.90 11.52 -8.80
C SER A 268 -0.55 11.16 -9.09
N ILE A 269 -0.82 10.65 -10.28
CA ILE A 269 -2.06 9.94 -10.64
C ILE A 269 -1.65 8.63 -11.31
N GLY A 270 -2.15 7.49 -10.81
CA GLY A 270 -1.90 6.19 -11.44
C GLY A 270 -2.72 6.00 -12.73
N ASP A 271 -2.53 4.89 -13.41
CA ASP A 271 -3.16 4.60 -14.71
C ASP A 271 -4.69 4.32 -14.63
N ARG A 272 -5.26 4.34 -13.41
CA ARG A 272 -6.66 4.02 -13.10
C ARG A 272 -7.16 2.66 -13.63
N GLY A 273 -6.24 1.72 -13.82
CA GLY A 273 -6.50 0.40 -14.38
C GLY A 273 -6.72 0.41 -15.90
N ASN A 274 -6.30 1.46 -16.59
CA ASN A 274 -6.20 1.53 -18.04
C ASN A 274 -4.73 1.80 -18.43
N MET A 275 -3.98 0.71 -18.63
CA MET A 275 -2.53 0.77 -18.77
C MET A 275 -2.08 1.66 -19.93
N GLN A 276 -2.78 1.65 -21.07
CA GLN A 276 -2.42 2.42 -22.26
C GLN A 276 -2.40 3.93 -21.99
N GLN A 277 -3.29 4.41 -21.11
CA GLN A 277 -3.39 5.84 -20.80
C GLN A 277 -2.14 6.42 -20.12
N ALA A 278 -1.26 5.57 -19.57
CA ALA A 278 0.02 6.00 -19.04
C ALA A 278 0.94 6.62 -20.12
N GLN A 279 0.82 6.18 -21.37
CA GLN A 279 1.57 6.72 -22.52
C GLN A 279 0.86 7.91 -23.19
N GLU A 280 -0.45 8.04 -23.04
CA GLU A 280 -1.24 9.11 -23.64
C GLU A 280 -1.03 10.44 -22.88
N LEU A 281 -0.44 11.44 -23.53
CA LEU A 281 -0.19 12.75 -22.92
C LEU A 281 -1.46 13.60 -22.79
N SER A 282 -2.52 13.29 -23.54
CA SER A 282 -3.83 13.94 -23.44
C SER A 282 -4.63 13.51 -22.20
N GLN A 283 -4.11 12.52 -21.45
CA GLN A 283 -4.78 11.86 -20.33
C GLN A 283 -4.04 12.15 -19.01
N PRO A 284 -4.76 12.30 -17.89
CA PRO A 284 -4.15 12.54 -16.57
C PRO A 284 -3.55 11.28 -15.95
N ASN A 285 -3.82 10.11 -16.52
CA ASN A 285 -3.55 8.83 -15.90
C ASN A 285 -2.10 8.37 -16.14
N GLY A 286 -1.48 7.80 -15.11
CA GLY A 286 -0.10 7.28 -15.17
C GLY A 286 0.96 8.39 -15.29
N LYS A 287 0.76 9.48 -14.55
CA LYS A 287 1.57 10.71 -14.63
C LYS A 287 2.02 11.17 -13.25
N ILE A 288 3.14 11.89 -13.23
CA ILE A 288 3.41 12.87 -12.18
C ILE A 288 3.18 14.25 -12.78
N HIS A 289 2.41 15.06 -12.08
CA HIS A 289 2.07 16.42 -12.46
C HIS A 289 2.87 17.42 -11.63
N ARG A 290 3.09 18.63 -12.19
CA ARG A 290 3.73 19.76 -11.52
C ARG A 290 2.92 21.04 -11.76
N LEU A 291 2.57 21.73 -10.67
CA LEU A 291 1.87 23.02 -10.66
C LEU A 291 2.63 24.01 -9.77
N HIS A 292 2.34 25.30 -9.91
CA HIS A 292 2.62 26.26 -8.85
C HIS A 292 1.75 25.98 -7.63
N HIS A 293 2.12 26.53 -6.47
CA HIS A 293 1.37 26.37 -5.22
C HIS A 293 -0.09 26.82 -5.32
N ASP A 294 -0.40 27.79 -6.18
CA ASP A 294 -1.76 28.28 -6.45
C ASP A 294 -2.53 27.46 -7.51
N GLY A 295 -1.92 26.41 -8.07
CA GLY A 295 -2.51 25.57 -9.10
C GLY A 295 -2.26 26.06 -10.54
N SER A 296 -1.64 27.23 -10.74
CA SER A 296 -1.28 27.70 -12.07
C SER A 296 -0.19 26.82 -12.71
N ILE A 297 -0.18 26.76 -14.04
CA ILE A 297 0.74 25.92 -14.81
C ILE A 297 2.10 26.62 -14.97
N PRO A 298 3.21 26.01 -14.55
CA PRO A 298 4.54 26.53 -14.84
C PRO A 298 4.82 26.58 -16.35
N HIS A 299 5.27 27.74 -16.84
CA HIS A 299 5.59 27.94 -18.26
C HIS A 299 6.75 27.09 -18.76
N ASP A 300 7.55 26.52 -17.86
CA ASP A 300 8.64 25.62 -18.19
C ASP A 300 8.22 24.14 -18.08
N ASN A 301 6.95 23.79 -17.84
CA ASN A 301 6.51 22.39 -17.92
C ASN A 301 6.82 21.77 -19.29
N PRO A 302 7.26 20.50 -19.35
CA PRO A 302 7.81 19.89 -20.57
C PRO A 302 6.82 19.85 -21.73
N PHE A 303 5.51 19.83 -21.46
CA PHE A 303 4.48 19.65 -22.48
C PHE A 303 3.57 20.87 -22.65
N VAL A 304 3.90 22.03 -22.07
CA VAL A 304 3.03 23.23 -22.10
C VAL A 304 2.76 23.75 -23.51
N LYS A 305 3.68 23.53 -24.45
CA LYS A 305 3.54 23.92 -25.86
C LYS A 305 2.88 22.86 -26.74
N ASN A 306 2.66 21.65 -26.20
CA ASN A 306 2.02 20.56 -26.93
C ASN A 306 0.49 20.62 -26.75
N LYS A 307 -0.22 20.97 -27.81
CA LYS A 307 -1.70 21.11 -27.81
C LYS A 307 -2.44 19.81 -27.51
N ASN A 308 -1.78 18.66 -27.69
CA ASN A 308 -2.34 17.33 -27.46
C ASN A 308 -1.91 16.73 -26.11
N ALA A 309 -1.29 17.54 -25.23
CA ALA A 309 -0.83 17.11 -23.92
C ALA A 309 -1.49 17.94 -22.81
N LEU A 310 -1.69 17.32 -21.65
CA LEU A 310 -2.05 18.08 -20.45
C LEU A 310 -0.83 18.88 -20.00
N PRO A 311 -0.97 20.22 -19.85
CA PRO A 311 0.19 21.08 -19.61
C PRO A 311 0.77 20.94 -18.20
N SER A 312 0.07 20.27 -17.28
CA SER A 312 0.54 19.97 -15.93
C SER A 312 1.49 18.78 -15.86
N ILE A 313 1.63 17.97 -16.92
CA ILE A 313 2.46 16.76 -16.88
C ILE A 313 3.94 17.13 -16.68
N TRP A 314 4.56 16.49 -15.69
CA TRP A 314 6.00 16.53 -15.43
C TRP A 314 6.71 15.30 -15.97
N SER A 315 6.15 14.11 -15.74
CA SER A 315 6.61 12.83 -16.30
C SER A 315 5.43 11.89 -16.56
N TYR A 316 5.66 10.86 -17.37
CA TYR A 316 4.62 9.92 -17.80
C TYR A 316 5.13 8.49 -17.90
N GLY A 317 4.25 7.53 -18.21
CA GLY A 317 4.60 6.11 -18.25
C GLY A 317 4.72 5.48 -16.87
N HIS A 318 3.93 5.96 -15.90
CA HIS A 318 3.84 5.36 -14.56
C HIS A 318 2.60 4.47 -14.44
N ARG A 319 2.68 3.39 -13.66
CA ARG A 319 1.53 2.52 -13.36
C ARG A 319 0.72 3.03 -12.18
N ASN A 320 1.30 3.03 -10.99
CA ASN A 320 0.59 3.46 -9.77
C ASN A 320 1.57 3.93 -8.68
N PRO A 321 2.07 5.17 -8.76
CA PRO A 321 2.98 5.72 -7.77
C PRO A 321 2.33 5.84 -6.39
N GLN A 322 2.87 5.12 -5.41
CA GLN A 322 2.39 5.13 -4.03
C GLN A 322 3.26 6.00 -3.12
N GLY A 323 4.56 6.03 -3.36
CA GLY A 323 5.53 6.90 -2.69
C GLY A 323 6.04 7.97 -3.65
N LEU A 324 6.30 9.17 -3.13
CA LEU A 324 6.88 10.30 -3.83
C LEU A 324 7.55 11.17 -2.77
N VAL A 325 8.84 11.47 -2.94
CA VAL A 325 9.62 12.23 -1.95
C VAL A 325 10.71 13.03 -2.66
N ALA A 326 11.02 14.24 -2.18
CA ALA A 326 12.19 14.98 -2.62
C ALA A 326 13.43 14.55 -1.82
N HIS A 327 14.54 14.31 -2.50
CA HIS A 327 15.81 14.12 -1.83
C HIS A 327 16.19 15.41 -1.08
N PRO A 328 16.49 15.37 0.23
CA PRO A 328 16.50 16.55 1.08
C PRO A 328 17.64 17.55 0.80
N THR A 329 18.66 17.15 0.03
CA THR A 329 19.77 18.04 -0.35
C THR A 329 19.69 18.46 -1.81
N THR A 330 19.34 17.54 -2.71
CA THR A 330 19.37 17.78 -4.16
C THR A 330 18.00 18.19 -4.70
N GLN A 331 16.95 18.06 -3.89
CA GLN A 331 15.54 18.25 -4.27
C GLN A 331 15.08 17.38 -5.45
N GLN A 332 15.88 16.38 -5.82
CA GLN A 332 15.51 15.41 -6.86
C GLN A 332 14.31 14.59 -6.40
N LEU A 333 13.35 14.39 -7.31
CA LEU A 333 12.10 13.71 -7.00
C LEU A 333 12.27 12.20 -7.16
N TRP A 334 11.93 11.43 -6.13
CA TRP A 334 12.00 9.97 -6.14
C TRP A 334 10.59 9.38 -5.96
N ALA A 335 10.20 8.47 -6.84
CA ALA A 335 8.91 7.80 -6.80
C ALA A 335 9.07 6.31 -6.51
N GLY A 336 8.13 5.75 -5.76
CA GLY A 336 7.98 4.32 -5.53
C GLY A 336 6.62 3.89 -6.04
N GLU A 337 6.56 2.91 -6.93
CA GLU A 337 5.32 2.52 -7.60
C GLU A 337 5.05 1.01 -7.61
N HIS A 338 3.77 0.66 -7.68
CA HIS A 338 3.34 -0.73 -7.79
C HIS A 338 3.43 -1.19 -9.24
N GLY A 339 4.19 -2.26 -9.45
CA GLY A 339 4.08 -3.09 -10.64
C GLY A 339 2.81 -3.95 -10.62
N PRO A 340 2.59 -4.75 -11.67
CA PRO A 340 1.52 -5.76 -11.69
C PRO A 340 1.90 -6.95 -10.78
N ARG A 341 2.04 -8.16 -11.31
CA ARG A 341 2.61 -9.29 -10.55
C ARG A 341 4.13 -9.23 -10.67
N GLY A 342 4.79 -8.65 -9.67
CA GLY A 342 6.21 -8.27 -9.78
C GLY A 342 6.37 -6.94 -10.48
N GLY A 343 7.60 -6.42 -10.49
CA GLY A 343 7.96 -5.20 -11.19
C GLY A 343 7.58 -3.93 -10.45
N ASP A 344 7.59 -3.95 -9.12
CA ASP A 344 7.56 -2.70 -8.34
C ASP A 344 8.86 -1.95 -8.55
N GLU A 345 8.83 -0.62 -8.52
CA GLU A 345 9.97 0.20 -8.94
C GLU A 345 10.27 1.35 -7.98
N ILE A 346 11.54 1.74 -7.94
CA ILE A 346 12.02 3.04 -7.46
C ILE A 346 12.55 3.83 -8.66
N ASN A 347 11.96 4.98 -8.90
CA ASN A 347 12.22 5.84 -10.04
C ASN A 347 12.79 7.19 -9.58
N LEU A 348 13.90 7.64 -10.17
CA LEU A 348 14.36 9.03 -10.07
C LEU A 348 13.61 9.83 -11.14
N VAL A 349 12.64 10.62 -10.72
CA VAL A 349 11.68 11.32 -11.58
C VAL A 349 12.29 12.61 -12.12
N GLN A 350 12.28 12.74 -13.45
CA GLN A 350 12.87 13.85 -14.18
C GLN A 350 11.90 14.42 -15.24
N LYS A 351 12.16 15.68 -15.59
CA LYS A 351 11.37 16.49 -16.52
C LYS A 351 11.18 15.81 -17.88
N GLY A 352 9.93 15.60 -18.27
CA GLY A 352 9.52 15.16 -19.60
C GLY A 352 9.81 13.69 -19.91
N LEU A 353 10.38 12.94 -18.97
CA LEU A 353 10.81 11.57 -19.23
C LEU A 353 9.66 10.56 -19.14
N ASN A 354 9.79 9.48 -19.89
CA ASN A 354 8.86 8.36 -19.98
C ASN A 354 9.38 7.18 -19.15
N TYR A 355 8.63 6.74 -18.14
CA TYR A 355 8.97 5.59 -17.29
C TYR A 355 8.43 4.27 -17.83
N GLY A 356 7.85 4.31 -19.04
CA GLY A 356 7.75 3.14 -19.90
C GLY A 356 6.53 2.25 -19.69
N TRP A 357 5.79 2.33 -18.59
CA TRP A 357 4.58 1.55 -18.40
C TRP A 357 3.52 1.88 -19.48
N PRO A 358 2.87 0.87 -20.11
CA PRO A 358 3.06 -0.57 -19.97
C PRO A 358 3.98 -1.17 -21.05
N THR A 359 4.54 -0.34 -21.93
CA THR A 359 5.38 -0.77 -23.06
C THR A 359 6.63 -1.50 -22.59
N ILE A 360 7.21 -1.09 -21.46
CA ILE A 360 8.20 -1.88 -20.73
C ILE A 360 7.70 -2.16 -19.32
N THR A 361 8.03 -3.34 -18.80
CA THR A 361 7.77 -3.68 -17.40
C THR A 361 8.62 -4.87 -16.97
N HIS A 362 9.04 -4.89 -15.71
CA HIS A 362 9.66 -6.07 -15.09
C HIS A 362 8.62 -7.06 -14.50
N GLY A 363 7.34 -6.72 -14.57
CA GLY A 363 6.25 -7.54 -14.06
C GLY A 363 5.47 -8.26 -15.16
N ILE A 364 4.62 -9.21 -14.75
CA ILE A 364 3.68 -9.88 -15.65
C ILE A 364 2.24 -9.61 -15.20
N ASN A 365 1.28 -9.96 -16.05
CA ASN A 365 -0.12 -9.88 -15.68
C ASN A 365 -0.40 -10.91 -14.57
N TYR A 366 -1.31 -10.59 -13.66
CA TYR A 366 -1.68 -11.50 -12.56
C TYR A 366 -2.16 -12.86 -13.08
N ASN A 367 -2.85 -12.90 -14.23
CA ASN A 367 -3.27 -14.14 -14.90
C ASN A 367 -2.10 -15.01 -15.43
N GLY A 368 -0.85 -14.57 -15.29
CA GLY A 368 0.36 -15.28 -15.70
C GLY A 368 0.82 -14.98 -17.13
N LYS A 369 0.07 -14.19 -17.91
CA LYS A 369 0.48 -13.79 -19.27
C LYS A 369 1.42 -12.58 -19.23
N PRO A 370 2.33 -12.43 -20.21
CA PRO A 370 3.11 -11.20 -20.37
C PRO A 370 2.21 -9.98 -20.57
N ILE A 371 2.65 -8.83 -20.07
CA ILE A 371 2.06 -7.52 -20.43
C ILE A 371 2.85 -6.93 -21.61
N SER A 372 4.17 -7.03 -21.53
CA SER A 372 5.12 -6.69 -22.58
C SER A 372 6.13 -7.82 -22.73
N ASP A 373 6.73 -7.93 -23.90
CA ASP A 373 7.92 -8.73 -24.18
C ASP A 373 9.23 -7.98 -23.87
N LYS A 374 9.14 -6.71 -23.44
CA LYS A 374 10.28 -5.82 -23.22
C LYS A 374 10.40 -5.37 -21.77
N THR A 375 11.62 -5.38 -21.27
CA THR A 375 12.03 -4.73 -20.02
C THR A 375 12.73 -3.39 -20.26
N THR A 376 13.22 -3.16 -21.48
CA THR A 376 13.91 -1.93 -21.88
C THR A 376 13.49 -1.52 -23.29
N LEU A 377 13.49 -0.21 -23.57
CA LEU A 377 13.25 0.34 -24.89
C LEU A 377 13.87 1.74 -24.98
N ALA A 378 14.46 2.08 -26.13
CA ALA A 378 15.00 3.41 -26.35
C ALA A 378 13.93 4.50 -26.14
N GLY A 379 14.31 5.58 -25.44
CA GLY A 379 13.39 6.67 -25.08
C GLY A 379 12.53 6.40 -23.84
N MET A 380 12.76 5.29 -23.13
CA MET A 380 12.12 4.98 -21.85
C MET A 380 13.15 4.80 -20.75
N GLU A 381 12.93 5.46 -19.63
CA GLU A 381 13.79 5.43 -18.47
C GLU A 381 13.66 4.12 -17.70
N GLN A 382 14.79 3.68 -17.17
CA GLN A 382 14.86 2.49 -16.33
C GLN A 382 14.74 2.85 -14.85
N PRO A 383 14.11 1.98 -14.04
CA PRO A 383 14.07 2.17 -12.61
C PRO A 383 15.48 2.10 -12.02
N LYS A 384 15.69 2.84 -10.92
CA LYS A 384 16.94 2.79 -10.15
C LYS A 384 16.99 1.56 -9.25
N HIS A 385 15.84 0.94 -8.98
CA HIS A 385 15.70 -0.34 -8.31
C HIS A 385 14.33 -0.95 -8.66
N TYR A 386 14.22 -2.27 -8.69
CA TYR A 386 12.94 -2.94 -8.88
C TYR A 386 12.85 -4.24 -8.08
N TRP A 387 11.61 -4.67 -7.77
CA TRP A 387 11.34 -5.91 -7.05
C TRP A 387 10.53 -6.91 -7.86
N VAL A 388 11.06 -8.13 -7.97
CA VAL A 388 10.35 -9.32 -8.45
C VAL A 388 10.66 -10.46 -7.45
N PRO A 389 9.71 -10.87 -6.60
CA PRO A 389 8.31 -10.45 -6.52
C PRO A 389 8.10 -9.04 -5.94
N SER A 390 6.93 -8.46 -6.20
CA SER A 390 6.50 -7.14 -5.67
C SER A 390 6.42 -7.12 -4.14
N ILE A 391 6.88 -6.02 -3.54
CA ILE A 391 6.72 -5.71 -2.10
C ILE A 391 5.47 -4.87 -1.81
N ALA A 392 4.83 -4.35 -2.86
CA ALA A 392 3.81 -3.31 -2.86
C ALA A 392 4.29 -2.08 -2.06
N PRO A 393 5.23 -1.27 -2.58
CA PRO A 393 5.79 -0.12 -1.88
C PRO A 393 4.69 0.85 -1.46
N GLY A 394 4.77 1.34 -0.23
CA GLY A 394 3.91 2.36 0.35
C GLY A 394 4.60 3.73 0.31
N GLY A 395 4.50 4.45 1.42
CA GLY A 395 5.25 5.68 1.62
C GLY A 395 6.74 5.47 1.78
N MET A 396 7.47 6.56 1.51
CA MET A 396 8.91 6.58 1.53
C MET A 396 9.42 7.87 2.14
N ALA A 397 10.56 7.81 2.83
CA ALA A 397 11.22 9.00 3.34
C ALA A 397 12.74 8.84 3.32
N PHE A 398 13.44 9.90 2.95
CA PHE A 398 14.88 10.00 3.21
C PHE A 398 15.11 10.32 4.69
N TYR A 399 15.95 9.54 5.35
CA TYR A 399 16.26 9.80 6.75
C TYR A 399 17.37 10.85 6.89
N GLN A 400 17.13 11.88 7.70
CA GLN A 400 18.09 12.97 7.99
C GLN A 400 18.41 13.14 9.48
N GLY A 401 17.85 12.27 10.33
CA GLY A 401 17.96 12.42 11.77
C GLY A 401 19.35 12.17 12.34
N LYS A 402 19.54 12.62 13.58
CA LYS A 402 20.80 12.45 14.33
C LYS A 402 20.88 11.14 15.13
N HIS A 403 19.75 10.48 15.39
CA HIS A 403 19.72 9.30 16.24
C HIS A 403 20.28 8.05 15.53
N PHE A 404 19.94 7.87 14.26
CA PHE A 404 20.42 6.76 13.43
C PHE A 404 21.45 7.25 12.39
N THR A 405 22.64 7.65 12.84
CA THR A 405 23.64 8.34 11.99
C THR A 405 24.02 7.57 10.71
N LYS A 406 24.14 6.23 10.79
CA LYS A 406 24.43 5.36 9.62
C LYS A 406 23.25 5.19 8.64
N TRP A 407 22.07 5.70 8.98
CA TRP A 407 20.90 5.70 8.08
C TRP A 407 20.72 7.03 7.34
N ARG A 408 21.54 8.06 7.64
CA ARG A 408 21.42 9.38 6.99
C ARG A 408 21.56 9.26 5.46
N ASN A 409 20.72 10.00 4.74
CA ASN A 409 20.60 9.98 3.28
C ASN A 409 20.12 8.64 2.68
N ASN A 410 19.73 7.66 3.50
CA ASN A 410 19.12 6.44 2.99
C ASN A 410 17.62 6.63 2.80
N LEU A 411 17.06 5.94 1.81
CA LEU A 411 15.64 5.94 1.52
C LEU A 411 14.98 4.77 2.25
N PHE A 412 14.01 5.07 3.10
CA PHE A 412 13.17 4.06 3.73
C PHE A 412 11.89 3.88 2.93
N VAL A 413 11.49 2.62 2.72
CA VAL A 413 10.32 2.26 1.90
C VAL A 413 9.48 1.24 2.67
N GLY A 414 8.21 1.55 2.90
CA GLY A 414 7.26 0.59 3.47
C GLY A 414 6.88 -0.48 2.45
N GLY A 415 7.08 -1.75 2.74
CA GLY A 415 6.61 -2.89 1.96
C GLY A 415 5.27 -3.36 2.48
N MET A 416 4.18 -3.02 1.79
CA MET A 416 2.84 -3.34 2.31
C MET A 416 2.51 -4.83 2.17
N ALA A 417 2.83 -5.46 1.03
CA ALA A 417 2.54 -6.87 0.79
C ALA A 417 3.48 -7.79 1.57
N THR A 418 4.76 -7.42 1.65
CA THR A 418 5.80 -8.15 2.40
C THR A 418 5.79 -7.86 3.90
N ARG A 419 5.08 -6.81 4.33
CA ARG A 419 4.96 -6.37 5.74
C ARG A 419 6.34 -6.06 6.34
N SER A 420 7.13 -5.30 5.59
CA SER A 420 8.53 -5.05 5.91
C SER A 420 8.91 -3.60 5.69
N LEU A 421 9.89 -3.11 6.44
CA LEU A 421 10.52 -1.81 6.20
C LEU A 421 11.85 -2.06 5.49
N HIS A 422 12.01 -1.44 4.33
CA HIS A 422 13.23 -1.54 3.52
C HIS A 422 14.04 -0.27 3.67
N ARG A 423 15.36 -0.40 3.77
CA ARG A 423 16.34 0.69 3.75
C ARG A 423 17.20 0.55 2.50
N LEU A 424 17.13 1.55 1.63
CA LEU A 424 17.92 1.61 0.40
C LEU A 424 19.06 2.61 0.58
N THR A 425 20.27 2.16 0.28
CA THR A 425 21.46 3.02 0.24
C THR A 425 21.65 3.54 -1.17
N LEU A 426 21.81 4.86 -1.31
CA LEU A 426 21.98 5.52 -2.59
C LEU A 426 23.42 6.02 -2.74
N GLN A 427 23.97 5.85 -3.94
CA GLN A 427 25.23 6.46 -4.37
C GLN A 427 25.07 6.90 -5.84
N ASP A 428 25.42 8.15 -6.16
CA ASP A 428 25.35 8.71 -7.50
C ASP A 428 24.01 8.45 -8.21
N ASN A 429 22.90 8.68 -7.49
CA ASN A 429 21.53 8.46 -7.96
C ASN A 429 21.20 7.00 -8.34
N LYS A 430 21.94 6.03 -7.82
CA LYS A 430 21.68 4.60 -7.94
C LYS A 430 21.45 3.98 -6.58
N VAL A 431 20.58 2.97 -6.51
CA VAL A 431 20.47 2.12 -5.33
C VAL A 431 21.61 1.12 -5.37
N VAL A 432 22.49 1.17 -4.37
CA VAL A 432 23.69 0.30 -4.29
C VAL A 432 23.56 -0.80 -3.24
N ALA A 433 22.61 -0.68 -2.33
CA ALA A 433 22.29 -1.73 -1.36
C ALA A 433 20.84 -1.60 -0.87
N GLU A 434 20.27 -2.75 -0.51
CA GLU A 434 18.97 -2.88 0.13
C GLU A 434 19.10 -3.72 1.40
N GLU A 435 18.43 -3.29 2.47
CA GLU A 435 18.27 -4.03 3.70
C GLU A 435 16.81 -4.07 4.12
N VAL A 436 16.30 -5.23 4.51
CA VAL A 436 15.04 -5.33 5.24
C VAL A 436 15.31 -5.12 6.73
N VAL A 437 15.11 -3.90 7.23
CA VAL A 437 15.41 -3.53 8.61
C VAL A 437 14.33 -3.98 9.61
N MET A 438 13.13 -4.31 9.12
CA MET A 438 12.01 -4.72 9.95
C MET A 438 11.07 -5.62 9.16
N LYS A 439 10.54 -6.66 9.79
CA LYS A 439 9.43 -7.47 9.27
C LYS A 439 8.43 -7.75 10.37
N ILE A 440 7.15 -7.55 10.07
CA ILE A 440 6.04 -7.63 11.03
C ILE A 440 4.83 -8.32 10.40
N GLU A 441 3.75 -8.47 11.16
CA GLU A 441 2.50 -9.07 10.67
C GLU A 441 1.54 -8.05 10.01
N GLN A 442 1.78 -6.75 10.21
CA GLN A 442 0.93 -5.67 9.73
C GLN A 442 1.54 -4.94 8.52
N ARG A 443 0.70 -4.24 7.76
CA ARG A 443 1.13 -3.55 6.53
C ARG A 443 1.74 -2.20 6.87
N ILE A 444 2.96 -1.94 6.42
CA ILE A 444 3.59 -0.62 6.56
C ILE A 444 3.15 0.24 5.37
N ARG A 445 2.19 1.13 5.63
CA ARG A 445 1.54 1.97 4.61
C ARG A 445 2.33 3.23 4.30
N ASP A 446 2.85 3.89 5.33
CA ASP A 446 3.52 5.18 5.17
C ASP A 446 4.77 5.26 6.04
N VAL A 447 5.72 6.08 5.59
CA VAL A 447 6.99 6.35 6.27
C VAL A 447 7.18 7.86 6.24
N ALA A 448 7.34 8.48 7.40
CA ALA A 448 7.46 9.92 7.55
C ALA A 448 8.64 10.25 8.46
N VAL A 449 9.24 11.42 8.25
CA VAL A 449 10.30 11.95 9.12
C VAL A 449 9.80 13.27 9.72
N SER A 450 9.86 13.40 11.04
CA SER A 450 9.48 14.64 11.72
C SER A 450 10.51 15.76 11.48
N PRO A 451 10.17 17.04 11.74
CA PRO A 451 11.13 18.15 11.65
C PRO A 451 12.36 17.97 12.55
N SER A 452 12.22 17.24 13.66
CA SER A 452 13.30 16.86 14.57
C SER A 452 14.18 15.71 14.05
N GLY A 453 13.83 15.10 12.91
CA GLY A 453 14.56 14.01 12.28
C GLY A 453 14.24 12.62 12.85
N GLU A 454 13.08 12.43 13.46
CA GLU A 454 12.65 11.14 13.99
C GLU A 454 11.85 10.40 12.92
N LEU A 455 12.06 9.09 12.79
CA LEU A 455 11.38 8.26 11.79
C LEU A 455 10.06 7.72 12.36
N TYR A 456 8.99 7.83 11.58
CA TYR A 456 7.65 7.38 11.93
C TYR A 456 7.09 6.46 10.86
N LEU A 457 6.28 5.50 11.29
CA LEU A 457 5.64 4.50 10.45
C LEU A 457 4.14 4.54 10.66
N VAL A 458 3.39 4.50 9.56
CA VAL A 458 1.96 4.18 9.58
C VAL A 458 1.82 2.68 9.33
N ILE A 459 1.26 1.97 10.29
CA ILE A 459 1.10 0.52 10.28
C ILE A 459 -0.40 0.20 10.35
N ASN A 460 -0.91 -0.53 9.36
CA ASN A 460 -2.32 -0.92 9.28
C ASN A 460 -2.49 -2.44 9.44
N GLY A 461 -3.47 -2.85 10.26
CA GLY A 461 -3.76 -4.24 10.61
C GLY A 461 -5.26 -4.54 10.71
N SER A 462 -5.61 -5.70 11.27
CA SER A 462 -7.00 -6.18 11.34
C SER A 462 -7.84 -5.48 12.42
N SER A 463 -7.23 -5.14 13.57
CA SER A 463 -7.84 -4.32 14.64
C SER A 463 -6.78 -3.90 15.71
N PRO A 464 -6.69 -2.63 16.13
CA PRO A 464 -7.25 -1.46 15.47
C PRO A 464 -6.63 -1.29 14.08
N LYS A 465 -7.36 -0.62 13.18
CA LYS A 465 -7.09 -0.69 11.74
C LYS A 465 -5.84 0.09 11.34
N GLY A 466 -5.49 1.16 12.05
CA GLY A 466 -4.31 1.96 11.77
C GLY A 466 -3.63 2.48 13.04
N LYS A 467 -2.29 2.51 13.02
CA LYS A 467 -1.45 3.00 14.11
C LYS A 467 -0.30 3.84 13.56
N ILE A 468 0.10 4.86 14.32
CA ILE A 468 1.35 5.60 14.09
C ILE A 468 2.35 5.14 15.14
N PHE A 469 3.54 4.75 14.68
CA PHE A 469 4.67 4.41 15.53
C PHE A 469 5.85 5.34 15.26
N LYS A 470 6.58 5.70 16.30
CA LYS A 470 7.91 6.28 16.23
C LYS A 470 8.95 5.16 16.32
N VAL A 471 10.00 5.24 15.51
CA VAL A 471 11.16 4.34 15.58
C VAL A 471 12.13 4.88 16.64
N VAL A 472 12.43 4.09 17.67
CA VAL A 472 13.23 4.51 18.82
C VAL A 472 14.49 3.66 18.89
N LYS A 473 15.65 4.31 18.84
CA LYS A 473 16.94 3.63 18.93
C LYS A 473 17.10 2.93 20.27
N LYS A 474 17.67 1.73 20.25
CA LYS A 474 18.13 1.00 21.43
C LYS A 474 19.66 1.07 21.51
N SER A 475 20.14 1.04 22.76
CA SER A 475 21.55 1.15 23.13
C SER A 475 22.35 -0.06 22.69
#